data_AF-A0A2D4NIM2-F1
#
_entry.id   AF-A0A2D4NIM2-F1
#
_cell.length_a   1.000
_cell.length_b   1.000
_cell.length_c   1.000
_cell.angle_alpha   90.00
_cell.angle_beta   90.00
_cell.angle_gamma   90.00
#
_symmetry.space_group_name_H-M   'P 1'
#
loop_
_entity.id
_entity.type
_entity.pdbx_description
1 polymer ?
#
loop_
_entity_poly.entity_id
_entity_poly.type
_entity_poly.pdbx_seq_one_letter_code
_entity_poly.pdbx_strand_id
1 'polypeptide(L)'
;VWLRHAECLKALGYIDRAAESYAKVVDLTPLHLDARISLSTLQQQLGRPEKALEALEPMYDPDTLAQDANAAQQELKLLLHRSALLFSQGNMYGYVDSLLTMLAMLLKVAMNRAQVCLISSSKSGERHLYLIKVSRDKISDNDDQETTKKAIFLVLTSVLTKDDWWNLLLKAIYALC
;
A
#
# COMPACT_ATOMS: atom_id res chain seq x y z
N VAL A 1 -10.30 -15.82 -18.92
CA VAL A 1 -9.34 -16.32 -19.93
C VAL A 1 -7.97 -15.64 -19.82
N TRP A 2 -7.91 -14.31 -19.76
CA TRP A 2 -6.65 -13.56 -19.70
C TRP A 2 -5.71 -13.91 -18.54
N LEU A 3 -6.23 -14.15 -17.33
CA LEU A 3 -5.40 -14.48 -16.16
C LEU A 3 -4.58 -15.76 -16.37
N ARG A 4 -5.22 -16.86 -16.75
CA ARG A 4 -4.53 -18.13 -17.03
C ARG A 4 -3.54 -18.01 -18.19
N HIS A 5 -3.92 -17.27 -19.23
CA HIS A 5 -3.02 -16.98 -20.35
C HIS A 5 -1.76 -16.22 -19.88
N ALA A 6 -1.92 -15.21 -19.04
CA ALA A 6 -0.82 -14.45 -18.46
C ALA A 6 0.10 -15.31 -17.59
N GLU A 7 -0.48 -16.15 -16.72
CA GLU A 7 0.26 -17.09 -15.86
C GLU A 7 1.09 -18.08 -16.69
N CYS A 8 0.51 -18.66 -17.74
CA CYS A 8 1.23 -19.57 -18.63
C CYS A 8 2.38 -18.87 -19.36
N LEU A 9 2.14 -17.67 -19.91
CA LEU A 9 3.19 -16.89 -20.57
C LEU A 9 4.32 -16.50 -19.63
N LYS A 10 3.98 -16.11 -18.39
CA LYS A 10 4.95 -15.82 -17.33
C LYS A 10 5.80 -17.05 -17.00
N ALA A 11 5.17 -18.22 -16.85
CA ALA A 11 5.87 -19.48 -16.57
C ALA A 11 6.79 -19.92 -17.72
N LEU A 12 6.41 -19.61 -18.97
CA LEU A 12 7.23 -19.87 -20.17
C LEU A 12 8.34 -18.82 -20.39
N GLY A 13 8.43 -17.78 -19.56
CA GLY A 13 9.43 -16.72 -19.67
C GLY A 13 9.13 -15.68 -20.76
N TYR A 14 7.94 -15.68 -21.36
CA TYR A 14 7.53 -14.66 -22.34
C TYR A 14 7.06 -13.38 -21.62
N ILE A 15 8.01 -12.67 -21.00
CA ILE A 15 7.75 -11.53 -20.08
C ILE A 15 6.89 -10.43 -20.72
N ASP A 16 7.21 -9.98 -21.94
CA ASP A 16 6.43 -8.93 -22.62
C ASP A 16 4.96 -9.31 -22.82
N ARG A 17 4.71 -10.52 -23.36
CA ARG A 17 3.35 -11.01 -23.63
C ARG A 17 2.58 -11.30 -22.34
N ALA A 18 3.28 -11.75 -21.30
CA ALA A 18 2.70 -11.92 -19.98
C ALA A 18 2.23 -10.58 -19.42
N ALA A 19 3.05 -9.53 -19.53
CA ALA A 19 2.70 -8.18 -19.09
C ALA A 19 1.47 -7.65 -19.83
N GLU A 20 1.37 -7.84 -21.15
CA GLU A 20 0.17 -7.47 -21.94
C GLU A 20 -1.09 -8.20 -21.45
N SER A 21 -0.96 -9.50 -21.16
CA SER A 21 -2.10 -10.31 -20.70
C SER A 21 -2.52 -9.93 -19.28
N TYR A 22 -1.57 -9.66 -18.38
CA TYR A 22 -1.87 -9.14 -17.05
C TYR A 22 -2.47 -7.73 -17.09
N ALA A 23 -2.01 -6.86 -18.00
CA ALA A 23 -2.62 -5.54 -18.21
C ALA A 23 -4.11 -5.68 -18.57
N LYS A 24 -4.47 -6.63 -19.45
CA LYS A 24 -5.88 -6.93 -19.74
C LYS A 24 -6.66 -7.42 -18.53
N VAL A 25 -6.03 -8.16 -17.61
CA VAL A 25 -6.70 -8.55 -16.35
C VAL A 25 -6.93 -7.32 -15.48
N VAL A 26 -5.96 -6.44 -15.34
CA VAL A 26 -6.09 -5.20 -14.52
C VAL A 26 -7.14 -4.26 -15.13
N ASP A 27 -7.18 -4.10 -16.46
CA ASP A 27 -8.19 -3.30 -17.15
C ASP A 27 -9.62 -3.81 -16.87
N LEU A 28 -9.81 -5.14 -16.89
CA LEU A 28 -11.12 -5.77 -16.68
C LEU A 28 -11.48 -5.91 -15.19
N THR A 29 -10.46 -6.04 -14.34
CA THR A 29 -10.61 -6.27 -12.90
C THR A 29 -9.57 -5.44 -12.13
N PRO A 30 -9.81 -4.13 -11.95
CA PRO A 30 -8.85 -3.21 -11.33
C PRO A 30 -8.51 -3.55 -9.87
N LEU A 31 -9.36 -4.34 -9.19
CA LEU A 31 -9.17 -4.79 -7.81
C LEU A 31 -8.47 -6.16 -7.70
N HIS A 32 -7.95 -6.73 -8.80
CA HIS A 32 -7.27 -8.01 -8.75
C HIS A 32 -5.82 -7.87 -8.25
N LEU A 33 -5.62 -7.98 -6.94
CA LEU A 33 -4.32 -7.79 -6.28
C LEU A 33 -3.16 -8.57 -6.93
N ASP A 34 -3.29 -9.88 -7.11
CA ASP A 34 -2.18 -10.71 -7.63
C ASP A 34 -1.80 -10.38 -9.07
N ALA A 35 -2.77 -9.95 -9.89
CA ALA A 35 -2.54 -9.52 -11.26
C ALA A 35 -1.78 -8.19 -11.28
N ARG A 36 -2.11 -7.25 -10.39
CA ARG A 36 -1.41 -5.98 -10.23
C ARG A 36 0.04 -6.15 -9.77
N ILE A 37 0.28 -6.99 -8.75
CA ILE A 37 1.63 -7.31 -8.27
C ILE A 37 2.45 -8.01 -9.36
N SER A 38 1.84 -8.97 -10.07
CA SER A 38 2.51 -9.65 -11.19
C SER A 38 2.83 -8.69 -12.32
N LEU A 39 1.90 -7.81 -12.70
CA LEU A 39 2.11 -6.78 -13.71
C LEU A 39 3.26 -5.85 -13.30
N SER A 40 3.25 -5.36 -12.06
CA SER A 40 4.31 -4.49 -11.54
C SER A 40 5.69 -5.14 -11.63
N THR A 41 5.80 -6.40 -11.20
CA THR A 41 7.05 -7.17 -11.25
C THR A 41 7.55 -7.35 -12.69
N LEU A 42 6.65 -7.67 -13.62
CA LEU A 42 6.99 -7.83 -15.03
C LEU A 42 7.41 -6.49 -15.67
N GLN A 43 6.72 -5.39 -15.38
CA GLN A 43 7.11 -4.06 -15.87
C GLN A 43 8.49 -3.65 -15.34
N GLN A 44 8.79 -3.95 -14.07
CA GLN A 44 10.13 -3.71 -13.51
C GLN A 44 11.21 -4.52 -14.24
N GLN A 45 10.96 -5.80 -14.53
CA GLN A 45 11.88 -6.66 -15.31
C GLN A 45 12.11 -6.15 -16.74
N LEU A 46 11.09 -5.52 -17.33
CA LEU A 46 11.16 -4.89 -18.65
C LEU A 46 11.83 -3.51 -18.62
N GLY A 47 12.34 -3.05 -17.48
CA GLY A 47 12.96 -1.74 -17.34
C GLY A 47 11.97 -0.56 -17.45
N ARG A 48 10.70 -0.78 -17.05
CA ARG A 48 9.62 0.22 -17.09
C ARG A 48 9.16 0.55 -15.66
N PRO A 49 10.01 1.22 -14.86
CA PRO A 49 9.75 1.45 -13.43
C PRO A 49 8.50 2.29 -13.16
N GLU A 50 8.15 3.22 -14.04
CA GLU A 50 6.97 4.08 -13.91
C GLU A 50 5.69 3.25 -14.02
N LYS A 51 5.60 2.39 -15.06
CA LYS A 51 4.46 1.46 -15.24
C LYS A 51 4.37 0.44 -14.12
N ALA A 52 5.51 0.07 -13.53
CA ALA A 52 5.52 -0.82 -12.38
C ALA A 52 4.88 -0.16 -11.14
N LEU A 53 5.08 1.14 -10.95
CA LEU A 53 4.44 1.92 -9.89
C LEU A 53 2.96 2.21 -10.15
N GLU A 54 2.58 2.47 -11.40
CA GLU A 54 1.17 2.62 -11.81
C GLU A 54 0.35 1.37 -11.45
N ALA A 55 0.89 0.18 -11.72
CA ALA A 55 0.23 -1.08 -11.35
C ALA A 55 0.03 -1.22 -9.83
N LEU A 56 0.81 -0.52 -9.00
CA LEU A 56 0.73 -0.52 -7.54
C LEU A 56 0.12 0.76 -6.95
N GLU A 57 -0.69 1.48 -7.72
CA GLU A 57 -1.54 2.55 -7.18
C GLU A 57 -2.62 2.02 -6.23
N PRO A 58 -3.09 2.83 -5.26
CA PRO A 58 -4.10 2.42 -4.30
C PRO A 58 -5.33 1.78 -4.95
N MET A 59 -5.82 0.68 -4.37
CA MET A 59 -6.97 -0.06 -4.90
C MET A 59 -8.30 0.45 -4.37
N TYR A 60 -8.31 1.00 -3.16
CA TYR A 60 -9.52 1.38 -2.44
C TYR A 60 -9.47 2.83 -1.96
N ASP A 61 -10.64 3.45 -1.84
CA ASP A 61 -10.78 4.73 -1.17
C ASP A 61 -10.66 4.59 0.36
N PRO A 62 -10.35 5.68 1.08
CA PRO A 62 -10.16 5.64 2.53
C PRO A 62 -11.38 5.17 3.33
N ASP A 63 -12.60 5.38 2.83
CA ASP A 63 -13.82 4.99 3.54
C ASP A 63 -14.02 3.48 3.47
N THR A 64 -13.78 2.88 2.30
CA THR A 64 -13.76 1.42 2.11
C THR A 64 -12.71 0.76 3.00
N LEU A 65 -11.48 1.31 3.06
CA LEU A 65 -10.41 0.79 3.92
C LEU A 65 -10.75 0.86 5.42
N ALA A 66 -11.56 1.83 5.83
CA ALA A 66 -11.95 2.00 7.23
C ALA A 66 -13.04 0.99 7.68
N GLN A 67 -13.76 0.39 6.74
CA GLN A 67 -14.91 -0.47 7.01
C GLN A 67 -14.67 -1.94 6.66
N ASP A 68 -13.84 -2.22 5.65
CA ASP A 68 -13.57 -3.56 5.16
C ASP A 68 -12.13 -4.01 5.50
N ALA A 69 -12.04 -5.00 6.39
CA ALA A 69 -10.76 -5.58 6.80
C ALA A 69 -10.02 -6.30 5.66
N ASN A 70 -10.75 -6.94 4.74
CA ASN A 70 -10.14 -7.61 3.59
C ASN A 70 -9.60 -6.59 2.58
N ALA A 71 -10.34 -5.50 2.33
CA ALA A 71 -9.84 -4.38 1.51
C ALA A 71 -8.56 -3.78 2.12
N ALA A 72 -8.58 -3.50 3.43
CA ALA A 72 -7.40 -3.01 4.15
C ALA A 72 -6.21 -3.98 4.09
N GLN A 73 -6.47 -5.29 4.18
CA GLN A 73 -5.46 -6.33 4.06
C GLN A 73 -4.84 -6.38 2.66
N GLN A 74 -5.65 -6.28 1.60
CA GLN A 74 -5.16 -6.27 0.22
C GLN A 74 -4.34 -5.01 -0.08
N GLU A 75 -4.81 -3.86 0.39
CA GLU A 75 -4.09 -2.58 0.27
C GLU A 75 -2.75 -2.61 1.01
N LEU A 76 -2.70 -3.19 2.21
CA LEU A 76 -1.45 -3.34 2.96
C LEU A 76 -0.42 -4.21 2.20
N LYS A 77 -0.86 -5.32 1.58
CA LYS A 77 0.01 -6.14 0.73
C LYS A 77 0.52 -5.37 -0.48
N LEU A 78 -0.34 -4.59 -1.12
CA LEU A 78 0.03 -3.74 -2.25
C LEU A 78 1.10 -2.71 -1.86
N LEU A 79 0.92 -2.03 -0.72
CA LEU A 79 1.87 -1.04 -0.18
C LEU A 79 3.22 -1.66 0.17
N LEU A 80 3.26 -2.90 0.68
CA LEU A 80 4.52 -3.61 0.90
C LEU A 80 5.29 -3.80 -0.41
N HIS A 81 4.63 -4.27 -1.47
CA HIS A 81 5.24 -4.39 -2.80
C HIS A 81 5.68 -3.03 -3.36
N ARG A 82 4.85 -2.00 -3.21
CA ARG A 82 5.16 -0.63 -3.66
C ARG A 82 6.40 -0.08 -2.95
N SER A 83 6.50 -0.28 -1.64
CA SER A 83 7.65 0.18 -0.84
C SER A 83 8.95 -0.52 -1.26
N ALA A 84 8.92 -1.85 -1.49
CA ALA A 84 10.07 -2.60 -1.96
C ALA A 84 10.55 -2.11 -3.34
N LEU A 85 9.60 -1.81 -4.24
CA LEU A 85 9.89 -1.27 -5.55
C LEU A 85 10.53 0.13 -5.46
N LEU A 86 9.93 1.04 -4.69
CA LEU A 86 10.45 2.40 -4.50
C LEU A 86 11.85 2.41 -3.88
N PHE A 87 12.08 1.53 -2.90
CA PHE A 87 13.40 1.33 -2.31
C PHE A 87 14.42 0.85 -3.35
N SER A 88 14.06 -0.13 -4.19
CA SER A 88 14.95 -0.64 -5.25
C SER A 88 15.28 0.40 -6.32
N GLN A 89 14.39 1.37 -6.53
CA GLN A 89 14.57 2.48 -7.48
C GLN A 89 15.31 3.68 -6.87
N GLY A 90 15.62 3.66 -5.56
CA GLY A 90 16.22 4.77 -4.85
C GLY A 90 15.27 5.96 -4.61
N ASN A 91 13.97 5.80 -4.88
CA ASN A 91 12.96 6.82 -4.63
C ASN A 91 12.58 6.85 -3.13
N MET A 92 13.44 7.49 -2.34
CA MET A 92 13.33 7.52 -0.88
C MET A 92 12.07 8.25 -0.41
N TYR A 93 11.64 9.32 -1.09
CA TYR A 93 10.44 10.06 -0.70
C TYR A 93 9.18 9.21 -0.83
N GLY A 94 8.97 8.59 -2.00
CA GLY A 94 7.83 7.69 -2.19
C GLY A 94 7.89 6.47 -1.26
N TYR A 95 9.10 5.98 -0.98
CA TYR A 95 9.30 4.90 -0.01
C TYR A 95 8.82 5.30 1.38
N VAL A 96 9.25 6.46 1.89
CA VAL A 96 8.79 7.02 3.18
C VAL A 96 7.28 7.23 3.20
N ASP A 97 6.71 7.78 2.12
CA ASP A 97 5.27 7.96 2.00
C ASP A 97 4.50 6.63 2.12
N SER A 98 5.03 5.57 1.50
CA SER A 98 4.45 4.22 1.60
C SER A 98 4.55 3.66 3.03
N LEU A 99 5.69 3.85 3.71
CA LEU A 99 5.88 3.44 5.10
C LEU A 99 4.92 4.18 6.05
N LEU A 100 4.80 5.50 5.91
CA LEU A 100 3.91 6.31 6.73
C LEU A 100 2.44 5.92 6.51
N THR A 101 2.06 5.61 5.28
CA THR A 101 0.70 5.14 4.96
C THR A 101 0.42 3.79 5.64
N MET A 102 1.35 2.83 5.55
CA MET A 102 1.21 1.54 6.24
C MET A 102 1.11 1.70 7.77
N LEU A 103 1.95 2.55 8.36
CA LEU A 103 1.88 2.85 9.79
C LEU A 103 0.56 3.50 10.16
N ALA A 104 0.02 4.41 9.34
CA ALA A 104 -1.26 5.06 9.58
C ALA A 104 -2.44 4.08 9.54
N MET A 105 -2.38 3.06 8.67
CA MET A 105 -3.36 1.97 8.62
C MET A 105 -3.26 1.07 9.87
N LEU A 106 -2.04 0.64 10.22
CA LEU A 106 -1.80 -0.28 11.33
C LEU A 106 -2.04 0.36 12.70
N LEU A 107 -1.71 1.64 12.87
CA LEU A 107 -1.79 2.34 14.15
C LEU A 107 -3.00 3.27 14.25
N LYS A 108 -4.01 3.11 13.38
CA LYS A 108 -5.15 4.03 13.27
C LYS A 108 -5.79 4.39 14.61
N VAL A 109 -6.04 3.40 15.47
CA VAL A 109 -6.64 3.61 16.81
C VAL A 109 -5.69 4.39 17.72
N ALA A 110 -4.41 4.01 17.77
CA ALA A 110 -3.42 4.68 18.61
C ALA A 110 -3.18 6.12 18.16
N MET A 111 -3.12 6.37 16.85
CA MET A 111 -2.97 7.69 16.25
C MET A 111 -4.17 8.58 16.53
N ASN A 112 -5.40 8.07 16.40
CA ASN A 112 -6.60 8.82 16.76
C ASN A 112 -6.59 9.23 18.24
N ARG A 113 -6.24 8.31 19.15
CA ARG A 113 -6.12 8.60 20.59
C ARG A 113 -5.01 9.61 20.90
N ALA A 114 -3.89 9.54 20.17
CA ALA A 114 -2.77 10.48 20.27
C ALA A 114 -3.00 11.81 19.52
N GLN A 115 -4.13 11.93 18.82
CA GLN A 115 -4.48 13.08 17.96
C GLN A 115 -3.46 13.34 16.85
N VAL A 116 -2.87 12.28 16.29
CA VAL A 116 -1.93 12.35 15.19
C VAL A 116 -2.63 11.97 13.90
N CYS A 117 -2.47 12.75 12.84
CA CYS A 117 -2.95 12.40 11.52
C CYS A 117 -1.85 12.49 10.46
N LEU A 118 -2.06 11.76 9.37
CA LEU A 118 -1.24 11.82 8.18
C LEU A 118 -1.75 12.96 7.30
N ILE A 119 -0.91 13.95 7.05
CA ILE A 119 -1.19 15.04 6.11
C ILE A 119 -0.26 14.95 4.93
N SER A 120 -0.70 15.55 3.84
CA SER A 120 0.12 15.74 2.67
C SER A 120 0.51 17.21 2.54
N SER A 121 1.79 17.49 2.33
CA SER A 121 2.31 18.85 2.19
C SER A 121 3.25 18.96 1.00
N SER A 122 3.13 20.05 0.26
CA SER A 122 3.97 20.37 -0.90
C SER A 122 4.89 21.54 -0.58
N LYS A 123 5.95 21.29 0.20
CA LYS A 123 6.92 22.35 0.57
C LYS A 123 8.00 22.59 -0.49
N SER A 124 8.21 21.64 -1.41
CA SER A 124 9.30 21.64 -2.40
C SER A 124 8.84 21.43 -3.86
N GLY A 125 7.54 21.53 -4.14
CA GLY A 125 6.96 21.20 -5.45
C GLY A 125 6.55 19.73 -5.61
N GLU A 126 7.13 18.84 -4.80
CA GLU A 126 6.66 17.46 -4.64
C GLU A 126 5.78 17.32 -3.39
N ARG A 127 4.77 16.45 -3.48
CA ARG A 127 3.76 16.24 -2.45
C ARG A 127 4.15 15.03 -1.60
N HIS A 128 4.62 15.29 -0.37
CA HIS A 128 5.04 14.24 0.57
C HIS A 128 4.10 14.15 1.77
N LEU A 129 4.16 13.03 2.49
CA LEU A 129 3.36 12.75 3.66
C LEU A 129 4.12 13.05 4.95
N TYR A 130 3.39 13.58 5.93
CA TYR A 130 3.91 13.94 7.25
C TYR A 130 2.89 13.60 8.33
N LEU A 131 3.39 13.27 9.53
CA LEU A 131 2.56 13.11 10.71
C LEU A 131 2.50 14.43 11.48
N ILE A 132 1.29 14.91 11.78
CA ILE A 132 1.09 16.11 12.60
C ILE A 132 0.10 15.85 13.74
N LYS A 133 0.25 16.61 14.82
CA LYS A 133 -0.73 16.64 15.92
C LYS A 133 -1.87 17.60 15.60
N VAL A 134 -3.11 17.19 15.86
CA VAL A 134 -4.34 17.94 15.54
C VAL A 134 -5.14 18.20 16.82
N SER A 135 -5.95 19.27 16.85
CA SER A 135 -6.89 19.54 17.94
C SER A 135 -8.12 18.59 17.92
N ARG A 136 -8.69 18.29 19.10
CA ARG A 136 -9.81 17.33 19.27
C ARG A 136 -11.01 17.60 18.36
N ASP A 137 -11.32 18.86 18.08
CA ASP A 137 -12.55 19.25 17.36
C ASP A 137 -12.63 18.79 15.90
N LYS A 138 -11.54 18.22 15.34
CA LYS A 138 -11.48 17.75 13.94
C LYS A 138 -11.51 16.24 13.77
N ILE A 139 -11.49 15.47 14.86
CA ILE A 139 -11.48 14.00 14.81
C ILE A 139 -12.85 13.54 15.28
N SER A 140 -13.69 13.04 14.37
CA SER A 140 -15.00 12.50 14.74
C SER A 140 -14.81 11.25 15.61
N ASP A 141 -15.02 11.41 16.92
CA ASP A 141 -15.14 10.29 17.86
C ASP A 141 -16.49 9.60 17.62
N ASN A 142 -16.45 8.45 16.95
CA ASN A 142 -17.57 7.52 16.93
C ASN A 142 -17.13 6.25 17.67
N ASP A 143 -17.60 6.10 18.91
CA ASP A 143 -17.29 4.99 19.82
C ASP A 143 -17.81 3.64 19.28
N ASP A 144 -18.88 3.64 18.47
CA ASP A 144 -19.46 2.42 17.86
C ASP A 144 -18.55 1.76 16.80
N GLN A 145 -17.53 2.47 16.31
CA GLN A 145 -16.56 1.94 15.34
C GLN A 145 -15.32 1.31 15.99
N GLU A 146 -15.20 1.32 17.32
CA GLU A 146 -13.99 0.83 17.99
C GLU A 146 -13.83 -0.70 17.87
N THR A 147 -14.92 -1.45 17.84
CA THR A 147 -14.94 -2.91 17.62
C THR A 147 -14.50 -3.27 16.20
N THR A 148 -15.04 -2.58 15.19
CA THR A 148 -14.63 -2.75 13.79
C THR A 148 -13.16 -2.40 13.59
N LYS A 149 -12.67 -1.31 14.18
CA LYS A 149 -11.25 -0.92 14.13
C LYS A 149 -10.33 -1.96 14.77
N LYS A 150 -10.73 -2.55 15.91
CA LYS A 150 -10.00 -3.65 16.57
C LYS A 150 -9.98 -4.91 15.72
N ALA A 151 -11.10 -5.26 15.07
CA ALA A 151 -11.16 -6.41 14.17
C ALA A 151 -10.27 -6.23 12.92
N ILE A 152 -10.31 -5.04 12.30
CA ILE A 152 -9.43 -4.68 11.18
C ILE A 152 -7.96 -4.77 11.61
N PHE A 153 -7.61 -4.21 12.77
CA PHE A 153 -6.24 -4.29 13.29
C PHE A 153 -5.77 -5.75 13.44
N LEU A 154 -6.61 -6.62 14.01
CA LEU A 154 -6.28 -8.04 14.16
C LEU A 154 -5.98 -8.70 12.81
N VAL A 155 -6.81 -8.43 11.80
CA VAL A 155 -6.63 -8.93 10.43
C VAL A 155 -5.34 -8.40 9.82
N LEU A 156 -5.03 -7.11 9.96
CA LEU A 156 -3.79 -6.52 9.43
C LEU A 156 -2.54 -7.10 10.10
N THR A 157 -2.60 -7.36 11.41
CA THR A 157 -1.50 -8.04 12.13
C THR A 157 -1.36 -9.53 11.81
N SER A 158 -2.32 -10.12 11.07
CA SER A 158 -2.13 -11.45 10.49
C SER A 158 -1.32 -11.41 9.19
N VAL A 159 -1.21 -10.24 8.55
CA VAL A 159 -0.45 -10.02 7.31
C VAL A 159 1.04 -9.85 7.60
N LEU A 160 1.38 -9.14 8.67
CA LEU A 160 2.76 -8.95 9.13
C LEU A 160 3.00 -9.75 10.39
N THR A 161 4.10 -10.50 10.44
CA THR A 161 4.56 -11.07 11.71
C THR A 161 4.97 -9.96 12.68
N LYS A 162 5.12 -10.28 13.97
CA LYS A 162 5.61 -9.32 14.98
C LYS A 162 6.97 -8.73 14.59
N ASP A 163 7.85 -9.55 14.03
CA ASP A 163 9.17 -9.14 13.58
C ASP A 163 9.09 -8.24 12.35
N ASP A 164 8.22 -8.55 11.39
CA ASP A 164 8.00 -7.71 10.21
C ASP A 164 7.45 -6.34 10.59
N TRP A 165 6.53 -6.29 11.55
CA TRP A 165 5.98 -5.04 12.06
C TRP A 165 7.06 -4.18 12.72
N TRP A 166 7.90 -4.78 13.57
CA TRP A 166 9.03 -4.06 14.19
C TRP A 166 10.02 -3.55 13.13
N ASN A 167 10.34 -4.39 12.15
CA ASN A 167 11.21 -4.02 11.04
C ASN A 167 10.62 -2.88 10.20
N LEU A 168 9.31 -2.86 9.97
CA LEU A 168 8.62 -1.77 9.28
C LEU A 168 8.77 -0.44 10.03
N LEU A 169 8.51 -0.46 11.35
CA LEU A 169 8.66 0.71 12.21
C LEU A 169 10.11 1.22 12.20
N LEU A 170 11.07 0.32 12.36
CA LEU A 170 12.49 0.63 12.38
C LEU A 170 12.95 1.23 11.03
N LYS A 171 12.51 0.66 9.91
CA LYS A 171 12.75 1.21 8.56
C LYS A 171 12.17 2.62 8.41
N ALA A 172 10.97 2.88 8.94
CA ALA A 172 10.36 4.20 8.89
C ALA A 172 11.15 5.23 9.70
N ILE A 173 11.61 4.85 10.90
CA ILE A 173 12.44 5.72 11.74
C ILE A 173 13.75 6.04 11.02
N TYR A 174 14.47 5.03 10.51
CA TYR A 174 15.74 5.25 9.83
C TYR A 174 15.61 6.05 8.53
N ALA A 175 14.50 5.94 7.81
CA ALA A 175 14.28 6.71 6.59
C ALA A 175 13.90 8.18 6.86
N LEU A 176 13.50 8.52 8.10
CA LEU A 176 13.15 9.87 8.53
C LEU A 176 14.29 10.63 9.21
N CYS A 177 15.35 9.94 9.63
CA CYS A 177 16.55 10.52 10.25
C CYS A 177 17.57 10.94 9.19
#